data_AF-A0A661F5A7-F1
#
_entry.id   AF-A0A661F5A7-F1
#
_cell.length_a   1.000
_cell.length_b   1.000
_cell.length_c   1.000
_cell.angle_alpha   90.00
_cell.angle_beta   90.00
_cell.angle_gamma   90.00
#
_symmetry.space_group_name_H-M   'P 1'
#
loop_
_entity.id
_entity.type
_entity.pdbx_description
1 polymer ?
#
loop_
_entity_poly.entity_id
_entity_poly.type
_entity_poly.pdbx_seq_one_letter_code
_entity_poly.pdbx_strand_id
1 'polypeptide(L)'
;MIKKIRFVIILLLSITSTSYTSAAENNALRTEFIPLYNVLPDEIIPLIRPFLADGDVLTGSGNELIVKTSPERLVDVLAVVKRFDQQPHRLL
;
A
#
# COMPACT_ATOMS: atom_id res chain seq x y z
N MET A 1 56.08 -14.72 -13.54
CA MET A 1 54.86 -15.25 -12.88
C MET A 1 54.11 -14.24 -11.99
N ILE A 2 54.77 -13.19 -11.46
CA ILE A 2 54.20 -12.18 -10.54
C ILE A 2 53.11 -11.25 -11.14
N LYS A 3 53.12 -10.99 -12.47
CA LYS A 3 52.11 -10.15 -13.13
C LYS A 3 50.70 -10.77 -13.13
N LYS A 4 50.60 -12.10 -13.12
CA LYS A 4 49.31 -12.82 -13.11
C LYS A 4 48.60 -12.71 -11.74
N ILE A 5 49.38 -12.70 -10.65
CA ILE A 5 48.88 -12.56 -9.27
C ILE A 5 48.32 -11.16 -9.01
N ARG A 6 48.96 -10.10 -9.53
CA ARG A 6 48.43 -8.73 -9.44
C ARG A 6 47.14 -8.54 -10.24
N PHE A 7 47.02 -9.23 -11.38
CA PHE A 7 45.81 -9.20 -12.21
C PHE A 7 44.63 -9.89 -11.52
N VAL A 8 44.88 -10.99 -10.80
CA VAL A 8 43.85 -11.72 -10.03
C VAL A 8 43.37 -10.90 -8.83
N ILE A 9 44.24 -10.14 -8.17
CA ILE A 9 43.86 -9.29 -7.02
C ILE A 9 43.00 -8.09 -7.47
N ILE A 10 43.26 -7.52 -8.64
CA ILE A 10 42.44 -6.42 -9.19
C ILE A 10 41.09 -6.94 -9.69
N LEU A 11 41.02 -8.17 -10.23
CA LEU A 11 39.75 -8.78 -10.66
C LEU A 11 38.83 -9.09 -9.47
N LEU A 12 39.40 -9.43 -8.30
CA LEU A 12 38.64 -9.80 -7.11
C LEU A 12 37.99 -8.59 -6.39
N LEU A 13 38.47 -7.37 -6.64
CA LEU A 13 37.99 -6.15 -5.97
C LEU A 13 36.74 -5.53 -6.63
N SER A 14 36.41 -5.93 -7.87
CA SER A 14 35.33 -5.31 -8.66
C SER A 14 33.94 -5.93 -8.43
N ILE A 15 33.82 -6.97 -7.59
CA ILE A 15 32.56 -7.73 -7.43
C ILE A 15 31.67 -7.19 -6.29
N THR A 16 32.13 -6.26 -5.46
CA THR A 16 31.38 -5.82 -4.27
C THR A 16 30.33 -4.72 -4.53
N SER A 17 30.01 -4.40 -5.78
CA SER A 17 28.88 -3.52 -6.11
C SER A 17 27.55 -4.27 -5.97
N THR A 18 27.29 -4.81 -4.78
CA THR A 18 25.99 -5.37 -4.43
C THR A 18 25.01 -4.22 -4.33
N SER A 19 24.04 -4.19 -5.24
CA SER A 19 22.99 -3.19 -5.32
C SER A 19 22.28 -3.01 -3.97
N TYR A 20 22.32 -1.80 -3.42
CA TYR A 20 21.47 -1.42 -2.29
C TYR A 20 20.04 -1.29 -2.84
N THR A 21 19.21 -2.31 -2.63
CA THR A 21 17.76 -2.18 -2.88
C THR A 21 17.15 -1.32 -1.78
N SER A 22 16.68 -0.13 -2.16
CA SER A 22 16.08 0.84 -1.26
C SER A 22 14.66 0.42 -0.90
N ALA A 23 14.46 -0.05 0.34
CA ALA A 23 13.15 -0.40 0.89
C ALA A 23 12.15 0.79 0.98
N ALA A 24 12.58 2.01 0.67
CA ALA A 24 11.75 3.22 0.69
C ALA A 24 10.69 3.27 -0.43
N GLU A 25 10.82 2.48 -1.50
CA GLU A 25 9.90 2.53 -2.64
C GLU A 25 8.54 1.85 -2.34
N ASN A 26 8.45 1.01 -1.30
CA ASN A 26 7.23 0.30 -0.94
C ASN A 26 6.22 1.11 -0.13
N ASN A 27 6.56 2.33 0.31
CA ASN A 27 5.64 3.20 1.06
C ASN A 27 5.10 4.37 0.21
N ALA A 28 5.20 4.28 -1.12
CA ALA A 28 4.56 5.24 -1.99
C ALA A 28 3.02 5.09 -1.88
N LEU A 29 2.32 6.21 -1.75
CA LEU A 29 0.85 6.24 -1.79
C LEU A 29 0.36 5.66 -3.11
N ARG A 30 -0.53 4.66 -3.05
CA ARG A 30 -1.17 4.02 -4.20
C ARG A 30 -2.66 4.27 -4.16
N THR A 31 -3.25 4.42 -5.34
CA THR A 31 -4.70 4.55 -5.49
C THR A 31 -5.31 3.18 -5.75
N GLU A 32 -6.27 2.80 -4.93
CA GLU A 32 -6.94 1.51 -4.94
C GLU A 32 -8.46 1.71 -5.01
N PHE A 33 -9.13 0.79 -5.71
CA PHE A 33 -10.57 0.81 -5.94
C PHE A 33 -11.21 -0.35 -5.17
N ILE A 34 -12.12 -0.03 -4.25
CA ILE A 34 -12.76 -0.99 -3.35
C ILE A 34 -14.26 -1.00 -3.67
N PRO A 35 -14.80 -2.09 -4.25
CA PRO A 35 -16.24 -2.19 -4.49
C PRO A 35 -16.99 -2.34 -3.16
N LEU A 36 -18.13 -1.67 -3.06
CA LEU A 36 -19.08 -1.77 -1.95
C LEU A 36 -20.36 -2.47 -2.42
N TYR A 37 -20.93 -3.31 -1.57
CA TYR A 37 -22.07 -4.15 -1.95
C TYR A 37 -23.36 -3.80 -1.21
N ASN A 38 -23.26 -3.28 0.00
CA ASN A 38 -24.40 -3.08 0.90
C ASN A 38 -24.61 -1.62 1.28
N VAL A 39 -23.55 -0.80 1.21
CA VAL A 39 -23.55 0.59 1.67
C VAL A 39 -23.06 1.53 0.58
N LEU A 40 -23.58 2.76 0.54
CA LEU A 40 -23.14 3.79 -0.39
C LEU A 40 -21.82 4.43 0.08
N PRO A 41 -20.91 4.84 -0.85
CA PRO A 41 -19.68 5.52 -0.47
C PRO A 41 -19.91 6.76 0.41
N ASP A 42 -20.92 7.57 0.11
CA ASP A 42 -21.19 8.80 0.86
C ASP A 42 -21.60 8.55 2.32
N GLU A 43 -22.15 7.37 2.62
CA GLU A 43 -22.54 6.98 3.98
C GLU A 43 -21.34 6.45 4.78
N ILE A 44 -20.41 5.76 4.11
CA ILE A 44 -19.26 5.12 4.77
C ILE A 44 -18.04 6.06 4.89
N ILE A 45 -17.86 7.00 3.95
CA ILE A 45 -16.77 7.99 3.95
C ILE A 45 -16.64 8.75 5.28
N PRO A 46 -17.70 9.34 5.86
CA PRO A 46 -17.57 10.04 7.14
C PRO A 46 -17.21 9.11 8.31
N LEU A 47 -17.53 7.81 8.21
CA LEU A 47 -17.21 6.81 9.22
C LEU A 47 -15.74 6.36 9.13
N ILE A 48 -15.17 6.33 7.93
CA ILE A 48 -13.79 5.91 7.68
C ILE A 48 -12.81 7.08 7.85
N ARG A 49 -13.23 8.32 7.57
CA ARG A 49 -12.38 9.52 7.64
C ARG A 49 -11.52 9.63 8.92
N PRO A 50 -12.00 9.30 10.14
CA PRO A 50 -11.18 9.36 11.36
C PRO A 50 -10.00 8.37 11.39
N PHE A 51 -9.99 7.35 10.54
CA PHE A 51 -8.96 6.32 10.47
C PHE A 51 -7.87 6.62 9.42
N LEU A 52 -8.05 7.66 8.62
CA LEU A 52 -7.10 8.10 7.60
C LEU A 52 -5.97 8.91 8.23
N ALA A 53 -4.75 8.77 7.71
CA ALA A 53 -3.61 9.61 8.09
C ALA A 53 -3.53 10.89 7.24
N ASP A 54 -2.68 11.82 7.68
CA ASP A 54 -2.37 13.02 6.91
C ASP A 54 -1.79 12.66 5.54
N GLY A 55 -2.47 13.10 4.48
CA GLY A 55 -2.10 12.82 3.09
C GLY A 55 -2.84 11.64 2.44
N ASP A 56 -3.59 10.86 3.21
CA ASP A 56 -4.52 9.86 2.65
C ASP A 56 -5.70 10.58 1.98
N VAL A 57 -6.16 10.03 0.84
CA VAL A 57 -7.34 10.55 0.14
C VAL A 57 -8.40 9.47 0.09
N LEU A 58 -9.64 9.84 0.41
CA LEU A 58 -10.80 8.96 0.35
C LEU A 58 -11.92 9.65 -0.41
N THR A 59 -12.35 9.04 -1.52
CA THR A 59 -13.44 9.53 -2.35
C THR A 59 -14.36 8.38 -2.76
N GLY A 60 -15.62 8.69 -3.07
CA GLY A 60 -16.61 7.72 -3.55
C GLY A 60 -17.01 8.00 -4.99
N SER A 61 -17.23 6.94 -5.76
CA SER A 61 -17.81 7.03 -7.11
C SER A 61 -18.71 5.84 -7.38
N GLY A 62 -20.02 6.08 -7.55
CA GLY A 62 -21.01 5.02 -7.73
C GLY A 62 -21.07 4.08 -6.53
N ASN A 63 -20.72 2.81 -6.73
CA ASN A 63 -20.63 1.78 -5.69
C ASN A 63 -19.17 1.45 -5.32
N GLU A 64 -18.23 2.33 -5.66
CA GLU A 64 -16.81 2.11 -5.41
C GLU A 64 -16.25 3.19 -4.48
N LEU A 65 -15.40 2.74 -3.58
CA LEU A 65 -14.59 3.57 -2.71
C LEU A 65 -13.17 3.64 -3.27
N ILE A 66 -12.70 4.85 -3.53
CA ILE A 66 -11.38 5.13 -4.07
C ILE A 66 -10.52 5.62 -2.91
N VAL A 67 -9.48 4.85 -2.60
CA VAL A 67 -8.56 5.13 -1.49
C VAL A 67 -7.18 5.37 -2.05
N LYS A 68 -6.57 6.50 -1.72
CA LYS A 68 -5.14 6.75 -1.93
C LYS A 68 -4.44 6.68 -0.58
N THR A 69 -3.71 5.59 -0.33
CA THR A 69 -3.00 5.37 0.93
C THR A 69 -1.76 4.49 0.72
N SER A 70 -0.96 4.29 1.76
CA SER A 70 0.17 3.36 1.71
C SER A 70 -0.30 1.91 1.74
N PRO A 71 0.45 0.95 1.13
CA PRO A 71 0.05 -0.45 1.11
C PRO A 71 -0.13 -1.09 2.50
N GLU A 72 0.65 -0.63 3.48
CA GLU A 72 0.55 -1.07 4.88
C GLU A 72 -0.78 -0.66 5.52
N ARG A 73 -1.21 0.60 5.33
CA ARG A 73 -2.46 1.13 5.91
C ARG A 73 -3.69 0.68 5.13
N LEU A 74 -3.54 0.40 3.84
CA LEU A 74 -4.63 -0.11 3.00
C LEU A 74 -5.29 -1.35 3.63
N VAL A 75 -4.49 -2.24 4.23
CA VAL A 75 -4.99 -3.45 4.90
C VAL A 75 -5.93 -3.10 6.05
N ASP A 76 -5.55 -2.11 6.86
CA ASP A 76 -6.35 -1.65 7.99
C ASP A 76 -7.63 -0.95 7.52
N VAL A 77 -7.52 -0.06 6.52
CA VAL A 77 -8.68 0.62 5.93
C VAL A 77 -9.65 -0.39 5.34
N LEU A 78 -9.16 -1.38 4.59
CA LEU A 78 -9.98 -2.44 4.01
C LEU A 78 -10.70 -3.27 5.08
N ALA A 79 -10.04 -3.56 6.20
CA ALA A 79 -10.64 -4.29 7.32
C ALA A 79 -11.79 -3.48 7.95
N VAL A 80 -11.63 -2.16 8.06
CA VAL A 80 -12.68 -1.25 8.55
C VAL A 80 -13.83 -1.16 7.55
N VAL A 81 -13.54 -0.93 6.25
CA VAL A 81 -14.54 -0.90 5.17
C VAL A 81 -15.40 -2.16 5.19
N LYS A 82 -14.78 -3.34 5.26
CA LYS A 82 -15.49 -4.63 5.25
C LYS A 82 -16.43 -4.82 6.44
N ARG A 83 -16.17 -4.18 7.59
CA ARG A 83 -17.06 -4.25 8.77
C ARG A 83 -18.28 -3.37 8.59
N PHE A 84 -18.13 -2.23 7.93
CA PHE A 84 -19.24 -1.32 7.68
C PHE A 84 -20.06 -1.74 6.46
N ASP A 85 -19.44 -2.30 5.42
CA ASP A 85 -20.12 -2.85 4.23
C ASP A 85 -20.80 -4.22 4.50
N GLN A 86 -21.10 -4.55 5.76
CA GLN A 86 -21.87 -5.75 6.08
C GLN A 86 -23.37 -5.48 5.97
N GLN A 87 -24.14 -6.51 5.59
CA GLN A 87 -25.59 -6.42 5.52
C GLN A 87 -26.18 -5.94 6.85
N PRO A 88 -27.13 -4.97 6.82
CA PRO A 88 -27.80 -4.54 8.04
C PRO A 88 -28.50 -5.75 8.65
N HIS A 89 -28.16 -6.06 9.91
CA HIS A 89 -28.79 -7.13 10.65
C HIS A 89 -30.26 -6.74 10.81
N ARG A 90 -31.14 -7.44 10.08
CA ARG A 90 -32.58 -7.26 10.18
C ARG A 90 -33.00 -7.77 11.55
N LEU A 91 -33.23 -6.85 12.49
CA LEU A 91 -33.90 -7.16 13.74
C LEU A 91 -35.36 -7.49 13.37
N LEU A 92 -35.69 -8.79 13.36
CA LEU A 92 -37.04 -9.31 13.18
C LEU A 92 -37.86 -9.12 14.47
#